data_AF-A0A3R9LI24-F1
#
_entry.id   AF-A0A3R9LI24-F1
#
_cell.length_a   1.000
_cell.length_b   1.000
_cell.length_c   1.000
_cell.angle_alpha   90.00
_cell.angle_beta   90.00
_cell.angle_gamma   90.00
#
_symmetry.space_group_name_H-M   'P 1'
#
loop_
_entity.id
_entity.type
_entity.pdbx_description
1 polymer ?
#
loop_
_entity_poly.entity_id
_entity_poly.type
_entity_poly.pdbx_seq_one_letter_code
_entity_poly.pdbx_strand_id
1 'polypeptide(L)'
;MFIPEFTNEESGEFILVANHSLASAESIQFSIKYNLARISYGKSQLPPHIQTCRVVYDIRGQSIPDAVLAQINRALEQVAHVEFKR
;
A
#
# COMPACT_ATOMS: atom_id res chain seq x y z
N MET A 1 -7.40 -12.26 -11.32
CA MET A 1 -7.19 -11.01 -12.09
C MET A 1 -6.79 -9.93 -11.11
N PHE A 2 -5.59 -9.37 -11.25
CA PHE A 2 -5.10 -8.26 -10.45
C PHE A 2 -5.27 -6.96 -11.23
N ILE A 3 -5.86 -5.94 -10.62
CA ILE A 3 -6.03 -4.62 -11.22
C ILE A 3 -5.55 -3.61 -10.16
N PRO A 4 -4.42 -2.91 -10.39
CA PRO A 4 -4.03 -1.81 -9.54
C PRO A 4 -4.96 -0.61 -9.78
N GLU A 5 -5.00 0.31 -8.82
CA GLU A 5 -5.79 1.54 -9.00
C GLU A 5 -5.20 2.44 -10.11
N PHE A 6 -3.89 2.37 -10.35
CA PHE A 6 -3.23 3.03 -11.47
C PHE A 6 -1.95 2.31 -11.88
N THR A 7 -1.61 2.38 -13.17
CA THR A 7 -0.35 1.89 -13.71
C THR A 7 0.30 3.02 -14.51
N ASN A 8 1.54 3.34 -14.16
CA ASN A 8 2.39 4.26 -14.90
C ASN A 8 3.42 3.48 -15.71
N GLU A 9 3.18 3.38 -17.01
CA GLU A 9 4.05 2.69 -17.96
C GLU A 9 5.40 3.42 -18.13
N GLU A 10 5.42 4.75 -18.06
CA GLU A 10 6.63 5.56 -18.26
C GLU A 10 7.60 5.39 -17.08
N SER A 11 7.09 5.32 -15.85
CA SER A 11 7.91 5.15 -14.66
C SER A 11 8.04 3.70 -14.19
N GLY A 12 7.39 2.73 -14.85
CA GLY A 12 7.37 1.34 -14.42
C GLY A 12 6.80 1.14 -13.00
N GLU A 13 5.79 1.94 -12.65
CA GLU A 13 5.17 1.98 -11.32
C GLU A 13 3.71 1.55 -11.39
N PHE A 14 3.24 0.84 -10.37
CA PHE A 14 1.81 0.68 -10.12
C PHE A 14 1.44 1.19 -8.74
N ILE A 15 0.25 1.77 -8.64
CA ILE A 15 -0.27 2.39 -7.43
C ILE A 15 -1.38 1.53 -6.86
N LEU A 16 -1.30 1.32 -5.55
CA LEU A 16 -2.34 0.75 -4.74
C LEU A 16 -2.92 1.79 -3.79
N VAL A 17 -4.23 1.85 -3.66
CA VAL A 17 -4.89 2.69 -2.64
C VAL A 17 -5.38 1.81 -1.49
N ALA A 18 -5.04 2.21 -0.27
CA ALA A 18 -5.47 1.56 0.97
C ALA A 18 -6.31 2.54 1.79
N ASN A 19 -7.60 2.22 1.96
CA ASN A 19 -8.57 3.05 2.70
C ASN A 19 -9.17 2.31 3.91
N HIS A 20 -8.49 1.27 4.41
CA HIS A 20 -8.97 0.52 5.57
C HIS A 20 -9.06 1.41 6.81
N SER A 21 -9.99 1.05 7.71
CA SER A 21 -9.97 1.61 9.06
C SER A 21 -8.69 1.17 9.78
N LEU A 22 -8.03 2.10 10.46
CA LEU A 22 -6.83 1.85 11.27
C LEU A 22 -7.08 2.11 12.76
N ALA A 23 -8.31 1.85 13.22
CA ALA A 23 -8.77 2.20 14.57
C ALA A 23 -8.33 1.19 15.67
N SER A 24 -7.97 -0.03 15.29
CA SER A 24 -7.57 -1.10 16.21
C SER A 24 -6.30 -1.81 15.75
N ALA A 25 -5.59 -2.44 16.70
CA ALA A 25 -4.40 -3.25 16.38
C ALA A 25 -4.69 -4.35 15.35
N GLU A 26 -5.87 -4.98 15.44
CA GLU A 26 -6.31 -5.99 14.48
C GLU A 26 -6.51 -5.40 13.08
N SER A 27 -7.21 -4.26 12.98
CA SER A 27 -7.44 -3.58 11.69
C SER A 27 -6.14 -3.10 11.03
N ILE A 28 -5.17 -2.65 11.83
CA ILE A 28 -3.83 -2.27 11.37
C ILE A 28 -3.09 -3.50 10.83
N GLN A 29 -3.08 -4.61 11.58
CA GLN A 29 -2.43 -5.85 11.13
C GLN A 29 -3.08 -6.41 9.87
N PHE A 30 -4.41 -6.39 9.80
CA PHE A 30 -5.16 -6.78 8.61
C PHE A 30 -4.74 -5.94 7.41
N SER A 31 -4.73 -4.60 7.57
CA SER A 31 -4.34 -3.71 6.47
C SER A 31 -2.92 -3.98 5.98
N ILE A 32 -1.97 -4.22 6.89
CA ILE A 32 -0.59 -4.51 6.52
C ILE A 32 -0.53 -5.82 5.73
N LYS A 33 -1.12 -6.91 6.25
CA LYS A 33 -1.10 -8.23 5.60
C LYS A 33 -1.78 -8.18 4.24
N TYR A 34 -2.92 -7.50 4.14
CA TYR A 34 -3.66 -7.35 2.91
C TYR A 34 -2.84 -6.62 1.84
N ASN A 35 -2.22 -5.49 2.20
CA ASN A 35 -1.40 -4.73 1.25
C ASN A 35 -0.13 -5.50 0.85
N LEU A 36 0.55 -6.20 1.77
CA LEU A 36 1.67 -7.09 1.42
C LEU A 36 1.26 -8.13 0.37
N ALA A 37 0.11 -8.77 0.56
CA ALA A 37 -0.40 -9.76 -0.38
C ALA A 37 -0.71 -9.12 -1.75
N ARG A 38 -1.34 -7.93 -1.78
CA ARG A 38 -1.60 -7.21 -3.04
C ARG A 38 -0.33 -6.81 -3.76
N ILE A 39 0.69 -6.33 -3.06
CA ILE A 39 1.98 -5.92 -3.64
C ILE A 39 2.66 -7.14 -4.26
N SER A 40 2.76 -8.24 -3.51
CA SER A 40 3.40 -9.48 -3.97
C SER A 40 2.67 -10.06 -5.18
N TYR A 41 1.34 -10.14 -5.10
CA TYR A 41 0.54 -10.65 -6.21
C TYR A 41 0.65 -9.72 -7.42
N GLY A 42 0.57 -8.40 -7.25
CA GLY A 42 0.71 -7.43 -8.33
C GLY A 42 2.02 -7.56 -9.10
N LYS A 43 3.16 -7.68 -8.40
CA LYS A 43 4.47 -7.91 -9.03
C LYS A 43 4.54 -9.20 -9.85
N SER A 44 3.78 -10.23 -9.48
CA SER A 44 3.71 -11.49 -10.23
C SER A 44 2.79 -11.45 -11.45
N GLN A 45 1.86 -10.48 -11.52
CA GLN A 45 0.82 -10.42 -12.55
C GLN A 45 1.07 -9.31 -13.58
N LEU A 46 1.81 -8.27 -13.20
CA LEU A 46 2.09 -7.13 -14.06
C LEU A 46 3.26 -7.41 -15.02
N PRO A 47 3.30 -6.71 -16.17
CA PRO A 47 4.42 -6.78 -17.09
C PRO A 47 5.80 -6.57 -16.43
N PRO A 48 6.89 -7.19 -16.93
CA PRO A 48 8.21 -7.12 -16.31
C PRO A 48 8.81 -5.73 -16.18
N HIS A 49 8.35 -4.74 -16.96
CA HIS A 49 8.82 -3.36 -16.85
C HIS A 49 8.08 -2.55 -15.78
N ILE A 50 6.99 -3.06 -15.20
CA ILE A 50 6.26 -2.47 -14.08
C ILE A 50 6.60 -3.23 -12.80
N GLN A 51 7.59 -2.73 -12.05
CA GLN A 51 8.16 -3.46 -10.90
C GLN A 51 8.14 -2.65 -9.60
N THR A 52 7.99 -1.33 -9.71
CA THR A 52 7.89 -0.46 -8.54
C THR A 52 6.44 -0.36 -8.09
N CYS A 53 6.23 -0.37 -6.78
CA CYS A 53 4.90 -0.27 -6.20
C CYS A 53 4.85 0.96 -5.29
N ARG A 54 3.77 1.72 -5.39
CA ARG A 54 3.39 2.73 -4.41
C ARG A 54 2.10 2.32 -3.72
N VAL A 55 2.06 2.41 -2.40
CA VAL A 55 0.84 2.25 -1.61
C VAL A 55 0.47 3.60 -1.02
N VAL A 56 -0.64 4.16 -1.48
CA VAL A 56 -1.21 5.39 -0.95
C VAL A 56 -2.27 5.01 0.09
N TYR A 57 -1.96 5.27 1.35
CA TYR A 57 -2.91 5.17 2.45
C TYR A 57 -3.78 6.43 2.48
N ASP A 58 -5.05 6.29 2.10
CA ASP A 58 -6.05 7.33 2.26
C ASP A 58 -6.62 7.29 3.68
N ILE A 59 -6.10 8.15 4.55
CA ILE A 59 -6.46 8.23 5.96
C ILE A 59 -7.26 9.51 6.28
N ARG A 60 -7.77 10.18 5.25
CA ARG A 60 -8.65 11.34 5.42
C ARG A 60 -9.85 10.96 6.28
N GLY A 61 -10.14 11.79 7.29
CA GLY A 61 -11.22 11.53 8.25
C GLY A 61 -10.89 10.53 9.36
N GLN A 62 -9.67 9.99 9.41
CA GLN A 62 -9.21 9.12 10.51
C GLN A 62 -8.15 9.85 11.36
N SER A 63 -8.30 9.80 12.69
CA SER A 63 -7.27 10.29 13.62
C SER A 63 -6.28 9.18 13.95
N ILE A 64 -5.18 9.11 13.18
CA ILE A 64 -4.20 8.03 13.30
C ILE A 64 -2.94 8.52 14.01
N PRO A 65 -2.50 7.88 15.12
CA PRO A 65 -1.25 8.22 15.78
C PRO A 65 -0.04 7.99 14.87
N ASP A 66 0.96 8.87 14.92
CA ASP A 66 2.18 8.73 14.10
C ASP A 66 2.92 7.41 14.35
N ALA A 67 2.80 6.82 15.55
CA ALA A 67 3.34 5.49 15.86
C ALA A 67 2.75 4.39 14.97
N VAL A 68 1.46 4.48 14.63
CA VAL A 68 0.78 3.53 13.72
C VAL A 68 1.27 3.74 12.29
N LEU A 69 1.45 4.99 11.86
CA LEU A 69 1.98 5.31 10.53
C LEU A 69 3.41 4.79 10.37
N ALA A 70 4.25 4.97 11.38
CA ALA A 70 5.60 4.42 11.42
C ALA A 70 5.60 2.88 11.42
N GLN A 71 4.66 2.25 12.11
CA GLN A 71 4.49 0.79 12.06
C GLN A 71 4.14 0.31 10.65
N ILE A 72 3.20 0.97 9.97
CA ILE A 72 2.81 0.64 8.60
C ILE A 72 3.99 0.86 7.64
N ASN A 73 4.70 1.98 7.78
CA ASN A 73 5.85 2.29 6.94
C ASN A 73 6.92 1.21 7.04
N ARG A 74 7.35 0.87 8.26
CA ARG A 74 8.35 -0.20 8.49
C ARG A 74 7.93 -1.55 7.91
N ALA A 75 6.63 -1.85 7.91
CA ALA A 75 6.14 -3.12 7.40
C ALA A 75 6.13 -3.22 5.87
N LEU A 76 6.06 -2.09 5.16
CA LEU A 76 5.84 -2.06 3.71
C LEU A 76 7.01 -1.43 2.92
N GLU A 77 7.86 -0.62 3.55
CA GLU A 77 8.93 0.16 2.90
C GLU A 77 9.95 -0.71 2.14
N GLN A 78 10.09 -1.98 2.53
CA GLN A 78 10.99 -2.93 1.85
C GLN A 78 10.43 -3.42 0.50
N VAL A 79 9.12 -3.27 0.26
CA VAL A 79 8.46 -3.81 -0.94
C VAL A 79 7.70 -2.77 -1.76
N ALA A 80 7.44 -1.58 -1.20
CA ALA A 80 6.74 -0.48 -1.85
C ALA A 80 7.10 0.89 -1.24
N HIS A 81 6.90 1.95 -2.02
CA HIS A 81 6.89 3.32 -1.52
C HIS A 81 5.56 3.60 -0.80
N VAL A 82 5.61 4.00 0.46
CA VAL A 82 4.41 4.27 1.27
C VAL A 82 4.15 5.77 1.31
N GLU A 83 2.94 6.17 0.95
CA GLU A 83 2.47 7.56 1.02
C GLU A 83 1.21 7.61 1.89
N PHE A 84 1.07 8.66 2.72
CA PHE A 84 -0.13 8.88 3.52
C PHE A 84 -0.84 10.15 3.08
N LYS A 85 -2.07 10.00 2.58
CA LYS A 85 -2.95 11.13 2.27
C LYS A 85 -3.82 11.45 3.47
N ARG A 86 -3.60 12.62 4.06
CA ARG A 86 -4.28 13.15 5.25
C ARG A 86 -5.33 14.19 4.87
#